data_AF-A0A7G9GS60-F1
#
_entry.id   AF-A0A7G9GS60-F1
#
_cell.length_a   1.000
_cell.length_b   1.000
_cell.length_c   1.000
_cell.angle_alpha   90.00
_cell.angle_beta   90.00
_cell.angle_gamma   90.00
#
_symmetry.space_group_name_H-M   'P 1'
#
loop_
_entity.id
_entity.type
_entity.pdbx_description
1 polymer ?
#
loop_
_entity_poly.entity_id
_entity_poly.type
_entity_poly.pdbx_seq_one_letter_code
_entity_poly.pdbx_strand_id
1 'polypeptide(L)'
;MDTKQLQKEFHECIKKALIAFSQTEENKDVYAFVFDCDSDVGMISFRYNNLTRFENTKREYADDDMVIYGLHGLEYSVGEFGFIDYQKTDLVAHFTASYYYHRIGDYFREDEPIEEIKDDFEDIFWHMIEDTIQQLQSEIHTLGIHTTKDIVMFYCDHDQSQEARDVMIAKTVDAAFMKKLIE
;
A
#
# COMPACT_ATOMS: atom_id res chain seq x y z
N MET A 1 -15.84 0.53 -18.20
CA MET A 1 -15.26 -0.57 -17.41
C MET A 1 -16.11 -0.78 -16.16
N ASP A 2 -16.35 -2.02 -15.71
CA ASP A 2 -17.04 -2.27 -14.44
C ASP A 2 -16.07 -2.07 -13.27
N THR A 3 -16.14 -0.89 -12.65
CA THR A 3 -15.26 -0.52 -11.53
C THR A 3 -15.48 -1.38 -10.29
N LYS A 4 -16.68 -1.89 -10.06
CA LYS A 4 -16.95 -2.78 -8.91
C LYS A 4 -16.29 -4.14 -9.09
N GLN A 5 -16.29 -4.66 -10.32
CA GLN A 5 -15.58 -5.89 -10.63
C GLN A 5 -14.07 -5.69 -10.50
N LEU A 6 -13.52 -4.57 -10.98
CA LEU A 6 -12.10 -4.22 -10.79
C LEU A 6 -11.71 -4.17 -9.30
N GLN A 7 -12.48 -3.45 -8.48
CA GLN A 7 -12.24 -3.33 -7.04
C GLN A 7 -12.24 -4.70 -6.34
N LYS A 8 -13.22 -5.54 -6.68
CA LYS A 8 -13.30 -6.91 -6.16
C LYS A 8 -12.09 -7.74 -6.56
N GLU A 9 -11.67 -7.66 -7.83
CA GLU A 9 -10.52 -8.42 -8.30
C GLU A 9 -9.21 -7.95 -7.68
N PHE A 10 -9.02 -6.64 -7.51
CA PHE A 10 -7.85 -6.11 -6.82
C PHE A 10 -7.80 -6.57 -5.36
N HIS A 11 -8.90 -6.47 -4.62
CA HIS A 11 -8.99 -7.01 -3.27
C HIS A 11 -8.63 -8.50 -3.21
N GLU A 12 -9.13 -9.32 -4.14
CA GLU A 12 -8.79 -10.75 -4.21
C GLU A 12 -7.32 -11.01 -4.55
N CYS A 13 -6.68 -10.16 -5.37
CA CYS A 13 -5.23 -10.23 -5.62
C CYS A 13 -4.45 -10.06 -4.31
N ILE A 14 -4.79 -9.04 -3.52
CA ILE A 14 -4.12 -8.73 -2.25
C ILE A 14 -4.42 -9.80 -1.21
N LYS A 15 -5.67 -10.24 -1.09
CA LYS A 15 -6.06 -11.29 -0.14
C LYS A 15 -5.32 -12.60 -0.39
N LYS A 16 -5.15 -13.02 -1.65
CA LYS A 16 -4.35 -14.20 -2.00
C LYS A 16 -2.88 -14.02 -1.61
N ALA A 17 -2.32 -12.84 -1.83
CA ALA A 17 -0.95 -12.52 -1.44
C ALA A 17 -0.78 -12.57 0.09
N LEU A 18 -1.74 -12.05 0.84
CA LEU A 18 -1.75 -12.12 2.31
C LEU A 18 -1.87 -13.56 2.83
N ILE A 19 -2.69 -14.41 2.21
CA ILE A 19 -2.77 -15.84 2.55
C ILE A 19 -1.43 -16.54 2.29
N ALA A 20 -0.75 -16.21 1.20
CA ALA A 20 0.59 -16.75 0.92
C ALA A 20 1.62 -16.24 1.94
N PHE A 21 1.61 -14.94 2.22
CA PHE A 21 2.44 -14.29 3.24
C PHE A 21 2.21 -14.91 4.62
N SER A 22 0.98 -15.31 4.95
CA SER A 22 0.65 -15.91 6.24
C SER A 22 1.38 -17.24 6.51
N GLN A 23 1.88 -17.90 5.45
CA GLN A 23 2.63 -19.16 5.54
C GLN A 23 4.15 -18.94 5.68
N THR A 24 4.61 -17.69 5.73
CA THR A 24 6.02 -17.34 5.87
C THR A 24 6.40 -17.12 7.34
N GLU A 25 7.70 -17.18 7.64
CA GLU A 25 8.21 -16.82 8.98
C GLU A 25 8.10 -15.31 9.27
N GLU A 26 7.92 -14.48 8.25
CA GLU A 26 7.85 -13.02 8.34
C GLU A 26 6.48 -12.53 8.83
N ASN A 27 5.48 -13.40 8.90
CA ASN A 27 4.12 -13.13 9.35
C ASN A 27 3.97 -12.92 10.88
N LYS A 28 5.06 -12.75 11.63
CA LYS A 28 5.01 -12.61 13.10
C LYS A 28 5.10 -11.16 13.51
N ASP A 29 4.26 -10.75 14.47
CA ASP A 29 4.25 -9.41 15.06
C ASP A 29 4.18 -8.30 14.00
N VAL A 30 3.32 -8.51 13.00
CA VAL A 30 3.10 -7.56 11.91
C VAL A 30 2.32 -6.37 12.45
N TYR A 31 2.84 -5.16 12.27
CA TYR A 31 2.21 -3.95 12.77
C TYR A 31 1.82 -2.96 11.67
N ALA A 32 2.28 -3.16 10.43
CA ALA A 32 1.91 -2.30 9.32
C ALA A 32 1.76 -3.07 8.00
N PHE A 33 0.73 -2.72 7.23
CA PHE A 33 0.63 -2.99 5.79
C PHE A 33 0.45 -1.67 5.04
N VAL A 34 1.12 -1.53 3.91
CA VAL A 34 1.14 -0.28 3.15
C VAL A 34 0.97 -0.54 1.66
N PHE A 35 0.10 0.24 1.04
CA PHE A 35 0.06 0.40 -0.42
C PHE A 35 0.96 1.59 -0.79
N ASP A 36 2.20 1.29 -1.13
CA ASP A 36 3.20 2.25 -1.58
C ASP A 36 3.02 2.49 -3.07
N CYS A 37 2.44 3.63 -3.42
CA CYS A 37 1.98 3.93 -4.77
C CYS A 37 2.94 4.86 -5.50
N ASP A 38 2.91 4.78 -6.82
CA ASP A 38 3.46 5.80 -7.71
C ASP A 38 2.33 6.19 -8.67
N SER A 39 1.67 7.32 -8.36
CA SER A 39 0.53 7.79 -9.14
C SER A 39 0.92 8.47 -10.45
N ASP A 40 2.20 8.75 -10.67
CA ASP A 40 2.67 9.24 -11.98
C ASP A 40 2.68 8.13 -13.02
N VAL A 41 2.73 6.87 -12.59
CA VAL A 41 2.79 5.70 -13.49
C VAL A 41 1.75 4.61 -13.19
N GLY A 42 0.94 4.77 -12.14
CA GLY A 42 -0.10 3.81 -11.75
C GLY A 42 0.43 2.53 -11.12
N MET A 43 1.62 2.60 -10.53
CA MET A 43 2.21 1.46 -9.82
C MET A 43 1.69 1.41 -8.38
N ILE A 44 1.46 0.20 -7.91
CA ILE A 44 1.11 -0.09 -6.52
C ILE A 44 2.04 -1.20 -6.04
N SER A 45 2.83 -0.91 -5.01
CA SER A 45 3.65 -1.88 -4.30
C SER A 45 3.01 -2.20 -2.96
N PHE A 46 2.76 -3.47 -2.68
CA PHE A 46 2.21 -3.87 -1.39
C PHE A 46 3.35 -4.24 -0.44
N ARG A 47 3.39 -3.56 0.71
CA ARG A 47 4.49 -3.65 1.67
C ARG A 47 3.99 -3.99 3.07
N TYR A 48 4.90 -4.51 3.89
CA TYR A 48 4.64 -4.82 5.28
C TYR A 48 5.81 -4.44 6.18
N ASN A 49 5.52 -4.26 7.47
CA ASN A 49 6.55 -4.24 8.49
C ASN A 49 6.14 -5.03 9.73
N ASN A 50 7.16 -5.59 10.39
CA ASN A 50 7.02 -6.34 11.62
C ASN A 50 8.11 -5.94 12.62
N LEU A 51 7.93 -6.31 13.89
CA LEU A 51 8.86 -5.90 14.95
C LEU A 51 10.29 -6.38 14.70
N THR A 52 10.45 -7.57 14.12
CA THR A 52 11.79 -8.12 13.83
C THR A 52 12.53 -7.29 12.78
N ARG A 53 11.84 -6.92 11.70
CA ARG A 53 12.40 -6.10 10.63
C ARG A 53 12.72 -4.70 11.12
N PHE A 54 11.79 -4.06 11.83
CA PHE A 54 12.03 -2.75 12.42
C PHE A 54 13.26 -2.73 13.35
N GLU A 55 13.40 -3.73 14.22
CA GLU A 55 14.57 -3.83 15.12
C GLU A 55 15.88 -4.06 14.36
N ASN A 56 15.85 -4.71 13.19
CA ASN A 56 17.02 -4.84 12.34
C ASN A 56 17.36 -3.52 11.65
N THR A 57 16.39 -2.87 11.00
CA THR A 57 16.56 -1.53 10.39
C THR A 57 17.10 -0.53 11.41
N LYS A 58 16.49 -0.45 12.60
CA LYS A 58 16.96 0.44 13.67
C LYS A 58 18.42 0.21 14.06
N ARG A 59 18.92 -1.03 14.03
CA ARG A 59 20.34 -1.32 14.31
C ARG A 59 21.25 -0.89 13.17
N GLU A 60 20.81 -1.02 11.92
CA GLU A 60 21.58 -0.61 10.75
C GLU A 60 21.81 0.91 10.75
N TYR A 61 20.85 1.68 11.23
CA TYR A 61 20.90 3.14 11.36
C TYR A 61 21.29 3.61 12.78
N ALA A 62 21.85 2.75 13.64
CA ALA A 62 22.08 3.08 15.06
C ALA A 62 23.12 4.20 15.29
N ASP A 63 24.02 4.39 14.33
CA ASP A 63 25.05 5.45 14.37
C ASP A 63 24.61 6.74 13.67
N ASP A 64 23.42 6.76 13.07
CA ASP A 64 22.85 7.95 12.46
C ASP A 64 21.96 8.69 13.48
N ASP A 65 21.99 10.02 13.47
CA ASP A 65 21.11 10.89 14.30
C ASP A 65 19.64 10.90 13.79
N MET A 66 19.14 9.73 13.37
CA MET A 66 17.82 9.53 12.79
C MET A 66 16.74 9.51 13.86
N VAL A 67 15.57 10.08 13.54
CA VAL A 67 14.35 9.88 14.33
C VAL A 67 13.92 8.42 14.18
N ILE A 68 13.74 7.71 15.30
CA ILE A 68 13.50 6.26 15.27
C ILE A 68 12.01 5.91 15.20
N TYR A 69 11.19 6.61 15.98
CA TYR A 69 9.79 6.26 16.21
C TYR A 69 8.83 7.17 15.45
N GLY A 70 7.62 6.67 15.21
CA GLY A 70 6.56 7.41 14.55
C GLY A 70 6.70 7.49 13.04
N LEU A 71 5.80 8.26 12.42
CA LEU A 71 5.64 8.40 10.98
C LEU A 71 6.78 9.16 10.31
N HIS A 72 7.39 10.09 11.03
CA HIS A 72 8.55 10.86 10.57
C HIS A 72 9.89 10.20 10.94
N GLY A 73 9.84 9.00 11.55
CA GLY A 73 11.01 8.21 11.89
C GLY A 73 11.12 6.90 11.12
N LEU A 74 12.06 6.05 11.53
CA LEU A 74 12.31 4.75 10.89
C LEU A 74 11.15 3.76 11.02
N GLU A 75 10.35 3.82 12.09
CA GLU A 75 9.28 2.86 12.40
C GLU A 75 8.25 2.72 11.26
N TYR A 76 7.93 3.82 10.59
CA TYR A 76 6.99 3.86 9.47
C TYR A 76 7.61 4.41 8.17
N SER A 77 8.94 4.33 8.05
CA SER A 77 9.63 4.64 6.81
C SER A 77 9.32 3.56 5.76
N VAL A 78 8.37 3.85 4.88
CA VAL A 78 7.86 2.91 3.84
C VAL A 78 8.98 2.36 2.95
N GLY A 79 10.06 3.13 2.73
CA GLY A 79 11.23 2.68 2.00
C GLY A 79 11.95 1.48 2.62
N GLU A 80 11.88 1.32 3.95
CA GLU A 80 12.51 0.24 4.73
C GLU A 80 11.62 -1.00 4.86
N PHE A 81 10.36 -0.90 4.44
CA PHE A 81 9.38 -1.98 4.59
C PHE A 81 9.68 -3.13 3.63
N GLY A 82 9.32 -4.34 4.03
CA GLY A 82 9.41 -5.53 3.18
C GLY A 82 8.31 -5.53 2.12
N PHE A 83 8.53 -6.25 1.03
CA PHE A 83 7.56 -6.41 -0.06
C PHE A 83 6.70 -7.66 0.15
N ILE A 84 5.42 -7.55 -0.23
CA ILE A 84 4.53 -8.68 -0.44
C ILE A 84 4.14 -8.68 -1.91
N ASP A 85 4.72 -9.61 -2.67
CA ASP A 85 4.39 -9.78 -4.07
C ASP A 85 2.96 -10.29 -4.22
N TYR A 86 2.21 -9.66 -5.13
CA TYR A 86 0.87 -10.09 -5.51
C TYR A 86 0.77 -10.23 -7.02
N GLN A 87 0.02 -11.24 -7.46
CA GLN A 87 -0.22 -11.48 -8.87
C GLN A 87 -1.51 -10.77 -9.27
N LYS A 88 -1.42 -9.88 -10.27
CA LYS A 88 -2.56 -9.17 -10.85
C LYS A 88 -3.38 -10.15 -11.69
N THR A 89 -4.71 -10.05 -11.63
CA THR A 89 -5.58 -10.64 -12.65
C THR A 89 -5.45 -9.89 -13.97
N ASP A 90 -5.95 -10.46 -15.06
CA ASP A 90 -5.95 -9.81 -16.38
C ASP A 90 -6.65 -8.44 -16.32
N LEU A 91 -7.76 -8.32 -15.58
CA LEU A 91 -8.47 -7.05 -15.44
C LEU A 91 -7.64 -5.99 -14.70
N VAL A 92 -7.01 -6.36 -13.57
CA VAL A 92 -6.15 -5.45 -12.80
C VAL A 92 -4.92 -5.07 -13.61
N ALA A 93 -4.29 -6.02 -14.30
CA ALA A 93 -3.14 -5.76 -15.16
C ALA A 93 -3.52 -4.80 -16.30
N HIS A 94 -4.64 -5.03 -16.95
CA HIS A 94 -5.14 -4.20 -18.05
C HIS A 94 -5.50 -2.78 -17.58
N PHE A 95 -6.10 -2.63 -16.39
CA PHE A 95 -6.31 -1.33 -15.77
C PHE A 95 -4.98 -0.60 -15.50
N THR A 96 -3.99 -1.26 -14.89
CA THR A 96 -2.70 -0.62 -14.60
C THR A 96 -1.96 -0.19 -15.87
N ALA A 97 -2.03 -0.98 -16.95
CA ALA A 97 -1.46 -0.61 -18.24
C ALA A 97 -2.18 0.61 -18.85
N SER A 98 -3.51 0.64 -18.75
CA SER A 98 -4.31 1.76 -19.25
C SER A 98 -4.10 3.04 -18.43
N TYR A 99 -3.92 2.92 -17.11
CA TYR A 99 -3.54 4.04 -16.24
C TYR A 99 -2.20 4.62 -16.69
N TYR A 100 -1.18 3.78 -16.81
CA TYR A 100 0.15 4.17 -17.27
C TYR A 100 0.07 4.90 -18.62
N TYR A 101 -0.72 4.37 -19.55
CA TYR A 101 -0.93 5.00 -20.85
C TYR A 101 -1.48 6.42 -20.75
N HIS A 102 -2.58 6.60 -20.01
CA HIS A 102 -3.25 7.90 -19.91
C HIS A 102 -2.44 8.92 -19.12
N ARG A 103 -1.55 8.49 -18.21
CA ARG A 103 -0.62 9.37 -17.51
C ARG A 103 0.60 9.76 -18.34
N ILE A 104 1.30 8.78 -18.90
CA ILE A 104 2.60 8.98 -19.54
C ILE A 104 2.83 8.15 -20.81
N GLY A 105 2.00 7.16 -21.14
CA GLY A 105 2.27 6.29 -22.29
C GLY A 105 2.13 6.96 -23.66
N ASP A 106 1.37 8.05 -23.82
CA ASP A 106 1.40 8.87 -25.05
C ASP A 106 2.82 9.46 -25.30
N TYR A 107 3.52 9.84 -24.22
CA TYR A 107 4.91 10.29 -24.29
C TYR A 107 5.87 9.18 -24.76
N PHE A 108 5.57 7.91 -24.43
CA PHE A 108 6.40 6.75 -24.76
C PHE A 108 5.92 5.93 -25.98
N ARG A 109 4.80 6.32 -26.62
CA ARG A 109 4.19 5.65 -27.79
C ARG A 109 3.79 4.19 -27.55
N GLU A 110 3.15 3.92 -26.41
CA GLU A 110 2.61 2.58 -26.12
C GLU A 110 1.29 2.27 -26.87
N ASP A 111 0.87 1.00 -26.88
CA ASP A 111 -0.35 0.53 -27.56
C ASP A 111 -1.65 1.10 -26.94
N GLU A 112 -2.74 1.10 -27.72
CA GLU A 112 -4.00 1.77 -27.38
C GLU A 112 -4.66 1.26 -26.07
N PRO A 113 -5.13 2.16 -25.19
CA PRO A 113 -5.69 1.86 -23.87
C PRO A 113 -7.19 1.53 -23.91
N ILE A 114 -7.77 1.24 -22.73
CA ILE A 114 -9.22 1.33 -22.53
C ILE A 114 -9.66 2.80 -22.62
N GLU A 115 -10.40 3.18 -23.66
CA GLU A 115 -10.95 4.55 -23.78
C GLU A 115 -11.89 4.90 -22.62
N GLU A 116 -12.63 3.91 -22.10
CA GLU A 116 -13.67 4.10 -21.08
C GLU A 116 -13.16 4.51 -19.69
N ILE A 117 -11.84 4.50 -19.44
CA ILE A 117 -11.27 4.92 -18.13
C ILE A 117 -10.59 6.29 -18.17
N LYS A 118 -10.48 6.90 -19.37
CA LYS A 118 -9.62 8.04 -19.65
C LYS A 118 -9.85 9.26 -18.75
N ASP A 119 -11.09 9.50 -18.36
CA ASP A 119 -11.45 10.73 -17.65
C ASP A 119 -11.37 10.57 -16.12
N ASP A 120 -11.41 9.34 -15.59
CA ASP A 120 -11.57 9.06 -14.15
C ASP A 120 -10.53 8.08 -13.58
N PHE A 121 -9.44 7.76 -14.30
CA PHE A 121 -8.52 6.68 -13.92
C PHE A 121 -7.81 6.91 -12.57
N GLU A 122 -7.52 8.16 -12.17
CA GLU A 122 -6.93 8.48 -10.86
C GLU A 122 -7.91 8.23 -9.72
N ASP A 123 -9.17 8.67 -9.88
CA ASP A 123 -10.21 8.43 -8.90
C ASP A 123 -10.46 6.93 -8.74
N ILE A 124 -10.55 6.18 -9.84
CA ILE A 124 -10.70 4.72 -9.82
C ILE A 124 -9.54 4.06 -9.07
N PHE A 125 -8.31 4.52 -9.31
CA PHE A 125 -7.10 4.00 -8.68
C PHE A 125 -7.12 4.15 -7.15
N TRP A 126 -7.41 5.35 -6.65
CA TRP A 126 -7.44 5.60 -5.22
C TRP A 126 -8.61 4.90 -4.53
N HIS A 127 -9.81 4.93 -5.10
CA HIS A 127 -10.97 4.23 -4.54
C HIS A 127 -10.74 2.71 -4.47
N MET A 128 -10.06 2.13 -5.46
CA MET A 128 -9.70 0.72 -5.45
C MET A 128 -8.79 0.33 -4.28
N ILE A 129 -7.83 1.19 -3.93
CA ILE A 129 -6.94 1.00 -2.78
C ILE A 129 -7.71 1.20 -1.46
N GLU A 130 -8.48 2.28 -1.35
CA GLU A 130 -9.27 2.61 -0.16
C GLU A 130 -10.28 1.50 0.18
N ASP A 131 -11.05 1.03 -0.81
CA ASP A 131 -12.02 -0.04 -0.62
C ASP A 131 -11.35 -1.36 -0.24
N THR A 132 -10.14 -1.62 -0.74
CA THR A 132 -9.35 -2.80 -0.37
C THR A 132 -8.87 -2.70 1.07
N ILE A 133 -8.36 -1.55 1.51
CA ILE A 133 -7.95 -1.34 2.90
C ILE A 133 -9.13 -1.53 3.85
N GLN A 134 -10.29 -0.94 3.55
CA GLN A 134 -11.50 -1.07 4.38
C GLN A 134 -11.95 -2.53 4.53
N GLN A 135 -11.95 -3.30 3.43
CA GLN A 135 -12.27 -4.72 3.47
C GLN A 135 -11.26 -5.50 4.31
N LEU A 136 -9.95 -5.28 4.07
CA LEU A 136 -8.88 -5.97 4.77
C LEU A 136 -8.87 -5.69 6.27
N GLN A 137 -9.18 -4.47 6.71
CA GLN A 137 -9.31 -4.14 8.13
C GLN A 137 -10.30 -5.06 8.85
N SER A 138 -11.39 -5.44 8.17
CA SER A 138 -12.39 -6.37 8.71
C SER A 138 -11.98 -7.84 8.61
N GLU A 139 -11.14 -8.20 7.64
CA GLU A 139 -10.81 -9.59 7.31
C GLU A 139 -9.48 -10.09 7.89
N ILE A 140 -8.55 -9.19 8.25
CA ILE A 140 -7.13 -9.54 8.50
C ILE A 140 -6.94 -10.65 9.53
N HIS A 141 -7.75 -10.64 10.59
CA HIS A 141 -7.71 -11.63 11.68
C HIS A 141 -8.11 -13.04 11.23
N THR A 142 -8.77 -13.18 10.07
CA THR A 142 -9.16 -14.46 9.47
C THR A 142 -8.12 -15.02 8.51
N LEU A 143 -7.13 -14.20 8.11
CA LEU A 143 -6.14 -14.56 7.09
C LEU A 143 -4.92 -15.29 7.67
N GLY A 144 -4.94 -15.65 8.96
CA GLY A 144 -3.83 -16.34 9.62
C GLY A 144 -2.61 -15.46 9.87
N ILE A 145 -2.78 -14.14 9.83
CA ILE A 145 -1.70 -13.18 10.04
C ILE A 145 -1.52 -12.89 11.52
N HIS A 146 -0.29 -13.00 12.04
CA HIS A 146 -0.04 -12.71 13.46
C HIS A 146 0.26 -11.21 13.62
N THR A 147 -0.80 -10.43 13.75
CA THR A 147 -0.68 -8.98 13.92
C THR A 147 -0.39 -8.58 15.36
N THR A 148 0.22 -7.41 15.53
CA THR A 148 0.20 -6.71 16.82
C THR A 148 -1.20 -6.18 17.13
N LYS A 149 -1.41 -5.68 18.35
CA LYS A 149 -2.70 -5.09 18.77
C LYS A 149 -3.05 -3.81 18.01
N ASP A 150 -2.03 -3.06 17.58
CA ASP A 150 -2.16 -1.73 16.99
C ASP A 150 -1.80 -1.76 15.49
N ILE A 151 -2.20 -2.84 14.78
CA ILE A 151 -1.95 -2.98 13.34
C ILE A 151 -2.53 -1.79 12.57
N VAL A 152 -1.72 -1.24 11.67
CA VAL A 152 -2.14 -0.18 10.74
C VAL A 152 -2.16 -0.67 9.30
N MET A 153 -3.14 -0.20 8.54
CA MET A 153 -3.18 -0.32 7.09
C MET A 153 -3.36 1.08 6.50
N PHE A 154 -2.49 1.46 5.57
CA PHE A 154 -2.59 2.76 4.92
C PHE A 154 -2.07 2.72 3.49
N TYR A 155 -2.25 3.82 2.76
CA TYR A 155 -1.62 4.05 1.47
C TYR A 155 -0.84 5.35 1.51
N CYS A 156 0.18 5.43 0.66
CA CYS A 156 0.92 6.65 0.40
C CYS A 156 1.36 6.68 -1.06
N ASP A 157 1.79 7.84 -1.51
CA ASP A 157 2.47 8.01 -2.79
C ASP A 157 3.96 8.29 -2.52
N HIS A 158 4.84 7.57 -3.20
CA HIS A 158 6.25 7.45 -2.85
C HIS A 158 7.02 8.77 -2.91
N ASP A 159 6.60 9.68 -3.81
CA ASP A 159 7.24 10.97 -4.09
C ASP A 159 6.61 12.17 -3.36
N GLN A 160 5.70 11.91 -2.41
CA GLN A 160 5.02 12.99 -1.69
C GLN A 160 5.78 13.49 -0.46
N SER A 161 5.66 14.79 -0.20
CA SER A 161 6.12 15.45 1.03
C SER A 161 5.52 14.78 2.28
N GLN A 162 6.17 14.93 3.44
CA GLN A 162 5.68 14.39 4.71
C GLN A 162 4.24 14.85 5.02
N GLU A 163 3.93 16.14 4.81
CA GLU A 163 2.60 16.67 5.07
C GLU A 163 1.51 16.04 4.19
N ALA A 164 1.84 15.74 2.93
CA ALA A 164 0.93 15.08 2.00
C ALA A 164 0.71 13.60 2.38
N ARG A 165 1.77 12.92 2.83
CA ARG A 165 1.70 11.57 3.37
C ARG A 165 0.81 11.52 4.62
N ASP A 166 0.95 12.47 5.54
CA ASP A 166 0.10 12.55 6.73
C ASP A 166 -1.39 12.66 6.37
N VAL A 167 -1.71 13.51 5.37
CA VAL A 167 -3.08 13.67 4.87
C VAL A 167 -3.63 12.37 4.30
N MET A 168 -2.83 11.60 3.55
CA MET A 168 -3.26 10.31 3.01
C MET A 168 -3.50 9.27 4.10
N ILE A 169 -2.56 9.12 5.04
CA ILE A 169 -2.68 8.13 6.12
C ILE A 169 -3.87 8.45 7.03
N ALA A 170 -4.14 9.73 7.28
CA ALA A 170 -5.30 10.17 8.05
C ALA A 170 -6.66 9.78 7.43
N LYS A 171 -6.71 9.40 6.14
CA LYS A 171 -7.94 8.88 5.51
C LYS A 171 -8.24 7.43 5.88
N THR A 172 -7.24 6.67 6.29
CA THR A 172 -7.38 5.22 6.51
C THR A 172 -7.19 4.80 7.97
N VAL A 173 -6.84 5.73 8.85
CA VAL A 173 -6.61 5.47 10.28
C VAL A 173 -7.31 6.52 11.14
N ASP A 174 -7.62 6.18 12.39
CA ASP A 174 -8.32 7.12 13.27
C ASP A 174 -7.40 8.26 13.78
N ALA A 175 -8.03 9.36 14.21
CA ALA A 175 -7.31 10.55 14.66
C ALA A 175 -6.43 10.33 15.91
N ALA A 176 -6.79 9.39 16.79
CA ALA A 176 -6.00 9.08 17.97
C ALA A 176 -4.73 8.31 17.58
N PHE A 177 -4.85 7.40 16.61
CA PHE A 177 -3.73 6.70 16.02
C PHE A 177 -2.80 7.65 15.24
N MET A 178 -3.35 8.54 14.41
CA MET A 178 -2.53 9.58 13.73
C MET A 178 -1.74 10.42 14.72
N LYS A 179 -2.37 10.83 15.82
CA LYS A 179 -1.70 11.61 16.86
C LYS A 179 -0.53 10.84 17.48
N LYS A 180 -0.72 9.55 17.79
CA LYS A 180 0.34 8.65 18.30
C LYS A 180 1.49 8.47 17.30
N LEU A 181 1.19 8.53 16.00
CA LEU A 181 2.21 8.36 14.96
C LEU A 181 3.09 9.60 14.77
N ILE A 182 2.57 10.81 15.02
CA ILE A 182 3.24 12.07 14.70
C ILE A 182 3.94 12.69 15.93
N GLU A 183 3.47 12.40 17.14
CA GLU A 183 4.00 12.92 18.42
C GLU A 183 4.99 11.97 19.11
#